data_AF-A0A7X8F3G3-F1
#
_entry.id   AF-A0A7X8F3G3-F1
#
_cell.length_a   1.000
_cell.length_b   1.000
_cell.length_c   1.000
_cell.angle_alpha   90.00
_cell.angle_beta   90.00
_cell.angle_gamma   90.00
#
_symmetry.space_group_name_H-M   'P 1'
#
loop_
_entity.id
_entity.type
_entity.pdbx_description
1 polymer ?
#
loop_
_entity_poly.entity_id
_entity_poly.type
_entity_poly.pdbx_seq_one_letter_code
_entity_poly.pdbx_strand_id
1 'polypeptide(L)'
;MYNKETSKITIFDVFEISKIHIHNHREELMNTTCDQCFKNTDDDIDKDEIPLMARYVPFRIAKLIGESDCCLFEKKITSLSGTCAYLDIVGFTHIVSEYVNNKRDVGELSDIFSSYYSVIIENLREFSGSVYQFAGDSLLIGFDLLDGESMVDNFKRSFAAMYRTWELSINYNEVLESSNGFALNPKIGLGTGSYTQLLLGDLTRFVTPMFSGAAVRDAVIAEKNCNGQEFLITEEAYRLAEQAGMAYMFAPQESGFYKMISVDDDFVQNVPRPEYVDLYEYYERPHYYKRLYAFMNPMIREQIKNNYDGFAGDYRDASCVMVRFSGDFSQNEGTPIETCYRNFNAVYELLQDKAKKYGVFCNQPDLSDKGLVFPILFGSTSSSSVEDRESAACFFADEV
;
A
#
# COMPACT_ATOMS: atom_id res chain seq x y z
N MET A 1 -21.46 63.38 -24.13
CA MET A 1 -22.17 62.11 -24.42
C MET A 1 -21.22 60.98 -24.08
N TYR A 2 -21.40 60.35 -22.91
CA TYR A 2 -20.98 58.99 -22.57
C TYR A 2 -21.40 58.82 -21.11
N ASN A 3 -22.61 58.31 -20.93
CA ASN A 3 -23.21 58.11 -19.61
C ASN A 3 -23.00 56.65 -19.20
N LYS A 4 -22.58 56.47 -17.96
CA LYS A 4 -22.23 55.21 -17.29
C LYS A 4 -23.37 54.20 -17.36
N GLU A 5 -23.11 53.01 -17.86
CA GLU A 5 -23.92 51.83 -17.55
C GLU A 5 -23.28 51.07 -16.39
N THR A 6 -23.88 51.26 -15.22
CA THR A 6 -23.67 50.50 -14.00
C THR A 6 -24.42 49.17 -14.11
N SER A 7 -23.69 48.07 -14.24
CA SER A 7 -24.24 46.71 -14.11
C SER A 7 -24.51 46.41 -12.64
N LYS A 8 -25.78 46.19 -12.31
CA LYS A 8 -26.32 45.88 -10.99
C LYS A 8 -25.80 44.52 -10.48
N ILE A 9 -25.15 44.52 -9.32
CA ILE A 9 -24.98 43.34 -8.49
C ILE A 9 -26.20 43.28 -7.56
N THR A 10 -27.01 42.23 -7.71
CA THR A 10 -28.12 41.94 -6.79
C THR A 10 -27.54 41.23 -5.58
N ILE A 11 -27.47 41.94 -4.45
CA ILE A 11 -27.13 41.38 -3.14
C ILE A 11 -28.43 40.77 -2.58
N PHE A 12 -28.46 39.46 -2.38
CA PHE A 12 -29.50 38.81 -1.59
C PHE A 12 -29.03 38.68 -0.13
N ASP A 13 -29.77 39.37 0.73
CA ASP A 13 -30.00 39.19 2.17
C ASP A 13 -28.90 38.61 3.06
N VAL A 14 -28.37 39.49 3.90
CA VAL A 14 -27.68 39.21 5.15
C VAL A 14 -28.70 38.69 6.16
N PHE A 15 -28.61 37.41 6.54
CA PHE A 15 -29.34 36.89 7.71
C PHE A 15 -28.46 36.91 8.96
N GLU A 16 -28.90 37.68 9.95
CA GLU A 16 -28.41 37.64 11.33
C GLU A 16 -28.54 36.22 11.90
N ILE A 17 -27.42 35.62 12.30
CA ILE A 17 -27.40 34.40 13.09
C ILE A 17 -27.83 34.76 14.52
N SER A 18 -29.13 34.74 14.77
CA SER A 18 -29.70 34.82 16.11
C SER A 18 -30.18 33.42 16.55
N LYS A 19 -29.47 32.87 17.55
CA LYS A 19 -29.85 31.77 18.45
C LYS A 19 -30.74 30.67 17.86
N ILE A 20 -30.13 29.71 17.16
CA ILE A 20 -30.74 28.39 17.00
C ILE A 20 -30.46 27.59 18.28
N HIS A 21 -31.55 27.20 18.94
CA HIS A 21 -31.53 26.25 20.05
C HIS A 21 -30.87 24.95 19.58
N ILE A 22 -29.75 24.60 20.19
CA ILE A 22 -29.13 23.27 20.06
C ILE A 22 -30.06 22.30 20.81
N HIS A 23 -31.03 21.74 20.10
CA HIS A 23 -31.62 20.47 20.51
C HIS A 23 -30.67 19.36 20.09
N ASN A 24 -30.46 18.42 21.01
CA ASN A 24 -29.55 17.29 20.91
C ASN A 24 -29.85 16.43 19.68
N HIS A 25 -29.19 16.71 18.55
CA HIS A 25 -29.18 15.85 17.36
C HIS A 25 -28.05 14.80 17.36
N ARG A 26 -27.35 14.62 18.49
CA ARG A 26 -26.28 13.61 18.61
C ARG A 26 -26.79 12.17 18.72
N GLU A 27 -28.04 11.96 19.15
CA GLU A 27 -28.59 10.60 19.34
C GLU A 27 -29.32 10.06 18.09
N GLU A 28 -29.76 10.91 17.16
CA GLU A 28 -30.45 10.46 15.93
C GLU A 28 -29.51 10.16 14.75
N LEU A 29 -28.24 10.56 14.81
CA LEU A 29 -27.21 10.21 13.83
C LEU A 29 -26.51 8.87 14.12
N MET A 30 -26.83 8.20 15.23
CA MET A 30 -26.28 6.88 15.58
C MET A 30 -27.00 5.71 14.91
N ASN A 31 -28.08 5.96 14.13
CA ASN A 31 -28.93 4.91 13.56
C ASN A 31 -29.06 4.94 12.02
N THR A 32 -28.26 5.74 11.31
CA THR A 32 -28.21 5.70 9.84
C THR A 32 -26.94 5.00 9.39
N THR A 33 -27.03 3.68 9.29
CA THR A 33 -26.13 2.86 8.47
C THR A 33 -25.99 3.53 7.09
N CYS A 34 -24.77 3.93 6.71
CA CYS A 34 -24.53 4.66 5.47
C CYS A 34 -24.90 3.80 4.25
N ASP A 35 -26.06 4.07 3.61
CA ASP A 35 -26.55 3.35 2.42
C ASP A 35 -25.53 3.27 1.27
N GLN A 36 -24.57 4.19 1.21
CA GLN A 36 -23.49 4.17 0.21
C GLN A 36 -22.51 3.01 0.42
N CYS A 37 -22.29 2.56 1.67
CA CYS A 37 -21.45 1.39 1.97
C CYS A 37 -22.09 0.06 1.56
N PHE A 38 -23.37 0.07 1.14
CA PHE A 38 -24.14 -1.12 0.79
C PHE A 38 -24.38 -1.28 -0.71
N LYS A 39 -23.99 -0.30 -1.54
CA LYS A 39 -24.14 -0.41 -2.99
C LYS A 39 -23.02 -1.31 -3.53
N ASN A 40 -23.40 -2.48 -4.06
CA ASN A 40 -22.58 -3.55 -4.66
C ASN A 40 -22.28 -4.76 -3.77
N THR A 41 -23.30 -5.50 -3.34
CA THR A 41 -23.10 -6.88 -2.86
C THR A 41 -24.13 -7.83 -3.44
N ASP A 42 -23.67 -8.97 -3.94
CA ASP A 42 -24.45 -10.22 -3.86
C ASP A 42 -24.86 -10.42 -2.39
N ASP A 43 -26.09 -10.85 -2.15
CA ASP A 43 -26.64 -11.02 -0.79
C ASP A 43 -26.12 -12.27 -0.05
N ASP A 44 -25.31 -13.12 -0.70
CA ASP A 44 -24.67 -14.28 -0.07
C ASP A 44 -23.30 -13.88 0.53
N ILE A 45 -23.30 -13.56 1.82
CA ILE A 45 -22.11 -13.28 2.62
C ILE A 45 -21.74 -14.56 3.37
N ASP A 46 -20.62 -15.18 3.02
CA ASP A 46 -19.98 -16.21 3.83
C ASP A 46 -18.96 -15.57 4.78
N LYS A 47 -19.19 -15.67 6.09
CA LYS A 47 -18.32 -15.08 7.11
C LYS A 47 -16.94 -15.70 7.13
N ASP A 48 -16.82 -16.95 6.69
CA ASP A 48 -15.56 -17.67 6.62
C ASP A 48 -14.62 -17.11 5.52
N GLU A 49 -15.14 -16.25 4.63
CA GLU A 49 -14.33 -15.50 3.65
C GLU A 49 -13.60 -14.30 4.27
N ILE A 50 -14.14 -13.68 5.33
CA ILE A 50 -13.61 -12.42 5.91
C ILE A 50 -12.12 -12.51 6.27
N PRO A 51 -11.63 -13.58 6.96
CA PRO A 51 -10.22 -13.72 7.28
C PRO A 51 -9.32 -13.80 6.05
N LEU A 52 -9.81 -14.37 4.94
CA LEU A 52 -9.07 -14.45 3.67
C LEU A 52 -9.02 -13.08 3.00
N MET A 53 -10.13 -12.36 2.98
CA MET A 53 -10.23 -11.02 2.40
C MET A 53 -9.33 -10.00 3.11
N ALA A 54 -9.33 -10.02 4.45
CA ALA A 54 -8.55 -9.09 5.25
C ALA A 54 -7.04 -9.17 4.98
N ARG A 55 -6.53 -10.31 4.51
CA ARG A 55 -5.10 -10.50 4.16
C ARG A 55 -4.67 -9.76 2.90
N TYR A 56 -5.60 -9.47 1.98
CA TYR A 56 -5.34 -8.75 0.74
C TYR A 56 -5.48 -7.23 0.87
N VAL A 57 -5.85 -6.75 2.06
CA VAL A 57 -6.02 -5.33 2.35
C VAL A 57 -4.91 -4.90 3.32
N PRO A 58 -4.22 -3.77 3.11
CA PRO A 58 -3.20 -3.30 4.04
C PRO A 58 -3.74 -3.27 5.47
N PHE A 59 -2.98 -3.78 6.44
CA PHE A 59 -3.42 -3.96 7.83
C PHE A 59 -4.02 -2.67 8.41
N ARG A 60 -3.42 -1.52 8.10
CA ARG A 60 -3.95 -0.23 8.52
C ARG A 60 -5.33 0.08 7.93
N ILE A 61 -5.56 -0.24 6.66
CA ILE A 61 -6.86 -0.06 6.01
C ILE A 61 -7.88 -1.03 6.60
N ALA A 62 -7.50 -2.28 6.82
CA ALA A 62 -8.36 -3.28 7.46
C ALA A 62 -8.77 -2.86 8.89
N LYS A 63 -7.85 -2.29 9.67
CA LYS A 63 -8.14 -1.69 10.98
C LYS A 63 -9.10 -0.50 10.84
N LEU A 64 -8.78 0.45 9.96
CA LEU A 64 -9.59 1.65 9.74
C LEU A 64 -11.02 1.33 9.29
N ILE A 65 -11.21 0.31 8.46
CA ILE A 65 -12.53 -0.19 8.06
C ILE A 65 -13.35 -0.63 9.27
N GLY A 66 -12.69 -1.31 10.22
CA GLY A 66 -13.27 -1.80 11.45
C GLY A 66 -13.64 -0.67 12.41
N GLU A 67 -12.73 0.27 12.62
CA GLU A 67 -12.87 1.38 13.57
C GLU A 67 -13.81 2.49 13.10
N SER A 68 -13.98 2.68 11.79
CA SER A 68 -14.75 3.81 11.25
C SER A 68 -16.26 3.59 11.36
N ASP A 69 -16.97 4.49 12.04
CA ASP A 69 -18.43 4.49 12.10
C ASP A 69 -19.09 5.06 10.81
N CYS A 70 -18.37 5.87 10.02
CA CYS A 70 -18.88 6.55 8.81
C CYS A 70 -18.17 6.12 7.50
N CYS A 71 -18.54 6.73 6.37
CA CYS A 71 -18.08 6.34 5.03
C CYS A 71 -16.60 6.63 4.80
N LEU A 72 -15.74 5.63 5.07
CA LEU A 72 -14.31 5.61 4.75
C LEU A 72 -14.01 6.13 3.33
N PHE A 73 -14.88 5.82 2.37
CA PHE A 73 -14.68 6.11 0.95
C PHE A 73 -14.87 7.57 0.58
N GLU A 74 -15.47 8.40 1.44
CA GLU A 74 -15.56 9.85 1.22
C GLU A 74 -14.18 10.52 1.40
N LYS A 75 -13.33 9.97 2.28
CA LYS A 75 -12.00 10.50 2.56
C LYS A 75 -10.96 9.91 1.61
N LYS A 76 -11.06 10.29 0.34
CA LYS A 76 -10.19 9.82 -0.75
C LYS A 76 -8.71 10.22 -0.60
N ILE A 77 -8.47 11.34 0.07
CA ILE A 77 -7.13 11.89 0.33
C ILE A 77 -7.01 12.04 1.85
N THR A 78 -5.98 11.44 2.44
CA THR A 78 -5.67 11.59 3.86
C THR A 78 -4.20 11.94 4.05
N SER A 79 -3.93 13.12 4.59
CA SER A 79 -2.58 13.51 5.00
C SER A 79 -2.16 12.72 6.23
N LEU A 80 -0.94 12.18 6.18
CA LEU A 80 -0.32 11.38 7.22
C LEU A 80 1.09 11.89 7.51
N SER A 81 1.67 11.41 8.60
CA SER A 81 3.06 11.64 8.96
C SER A 81 3.59 10.39 9.65
N GLY A 82 4.90 10.16 9.57
CA GLY A 82 5.54 8.98 10.14
C GLY A 82 6.73 8.53 9.30
N THR A 83 6.99 7.23 9.31
CA THR A 83 8.10 6.62 8.57
C THR A 83 7.56 5.72 7.47
N CYS A 84 8.13 5.80 6.28
CA CYS A 84 7.95 4.83 5.21
C CYS A 84 9.24 4.00 5.05
N ALA A 85 9.08 2.71 4.76
CA ALA A 85 10.17 1.84 4.38
C ALA A 85 9.95 1.30 2.96
N TYR A 86 11.02 1.24 2.19
CA TYR A 86 11.06 0.48 0.94
C TYR A 86 12.03 -0.67 1.14
N LEU A 87 11.54 -1.90 0.97
CA LEU A 87 12.32 -3.11 1.08
C LEU A 87 12.38 -3.77 -0.29
N ASP A 88 13.57 -4.12 -0.77
CA ASP A 88 13.77 -4.87 -2.02
C ASP A 88 14.59 -6.15 -1.76
N ILE A 89 14.33 -7.21 -2.52
CA ILE A 89 15.08 -8.46 -2.39
C ILE A 89 16.18 -8.55 -3.45
N VAL A 90 17.43 -8.58 -3.00
CA VAL A 90 18.59 -8.65 -3.89
C VAL A 90 18.52 -9.90 -4.77
N GLY A 91 18.53 -9.70 -6.09
CA GLY A 91 18.65 -10.79 -7.06
C GLY A 91 17.38 -11.63 -7.23
N PHE A 92 16.23 -11.20 -6.72
CA PHE A 92 14.97 -11.93 -6.84
C PHE A 92 14.61 -12.30 -8.28
N THR A 93 14.72 -11.37 -9.23
CA THR A 93 14.46 -11.66 -10.65
C THR A 93 15.35 -12.80 -11.18
N HIS A 94 16.61 -12.87 -10.72
CA HIS A 94 17.52 -13.96 -11.08
C HIS A 94 17.09 -15.28 -10.44
N ILE A 95 16.71 -15.27 -9.16
CA ILE A 95 16.21 -16.44 -8.43
C ILE A 95 15.01 -17.05 -9.16
N VAL A 96 14.01 -16.23 -9.50
CA VAL A 96 12.80 -16.69 -10.21
C VAL A 96 13.16 -17.26 -11.60
N SER A 97 14.03 -16.56 -12.35
CA SER A 97 14.47 -17.01 -13.67
C SER A 97 15.20 -18.35 -13.62
N GLU A 98 16.11 -18.55 -12.65
CA GLU A 98 16.82 -19.82 -12.48
C GLU A 98 15.88 -20.95 -12.09
N TYR A 99 14.89 -20.70 -11.22
CA TYR A 99 13.88 -21.69 -10.86
C TYR A 99 13.08 -22.17 -12.08
N VAL A 100 12.60 -21.22 -12.90
CA VAL A 100 11.86 -21.51 -14.13
C VAL A 100 12.73 -22.27 -15.13
N ASN A 101 13.96 -21.78 -15.40
CA ASN A 101 14.86 -22.36 -16.40
C ASN A 101 15.30 -23.79 -16.02
N ASN A 102 15.45 -24.06 -14.73
CA ASN A 102 15.78 -25.38 -14.21
C ASN A 102 14.54 -26.29 -14.03
N LYS A 103 13.34 -25.83 -14.40
CA LYS A 103 12.07 -26.56 -14.28
C LYS A 103 11.83 -27.07 -12.86
N ARG A 104 12.21 -26.27 -11.86
CA ARG A 104 11.89 -26.55 -10.45
C ARG A 104 10.39 -26.37 -10.21
N ASP A 105 9.91 -26.94 -9.12
CA ASP A 105 8.51 -26.83 -8.73
C ASP A 105 8.18 -25.38 -8.33
N VAL A 106 7.17 -24.81 -8.99
CA VAL A 106 6.65 -23.48 -8.67
C VAL A 106 5.97 -23.44 -7.30
N GLY A 107 5.40 -24.56 -6.85
CA GLY A 107 4.83 -24.71 -5.52
C GLY A 107 5.89 -24.52 -4.44
N GLU A 108 7.06 -25.13 -4.61
CA GLU A 108 8.21 -24.95 -3.70
C GLU A 108 8.61 -23.47 -3.59
N LEU A 109 8.74 -22.78 -4.73
CA LEU A 109 9.12 -21.36 -4.73
C LEU A 109 8.03 -20.48 -4.10
N SER A 110 6.77 -20.78 -4.38
CA SER A 110 5.62 -20.11 -3.77
C SER A 110 5.62 -20.28 -2.26
N ASP A 111 5.85 -21.48 -1.76
CA ASP A 111 5.90 -21.78 -0.31
C ASP A 111 7.06 -21.06 0.39
N ILE A 112 8.24 -21.01 -0.25
CA ILE A 112 9.39 -20.26 0.26
C ILE A 112 9.03 -18.77 0.41
N PHE A 113 8.48 -18.15 -0.63
CA PHE A 113 8.11 -16.74 -0.57
C PHE A 113 6.96 -16.48 0.42
N SER A 114 5.92 -17.32 0.42
CA SER A 114 4.82 -17.21 1.37
C SER A 114 5.32 -17.33 2.81
N SER A 115 6.22 -18.28 3.10
CA SER A 115 6.82 -18.45 4.43
C SER A 115 7.65 -17.23 4.84
N TYR A 116 8.55 -16.78 3.96
CA TYR A 116 9.41 -15.62 4.18
C TYR A 116 8.60 -14.35 4.45
N TYR A 117 7.67 -13.99 3.54
CA TYR A 117 6.87 -12.77 3.69
C TYR A 117 5.90 -12.85 4.86
N SER A 118 5.37 -14.02 5.21
CA SER A 118 4.48 -14.17 6.38
C SER A 118 5.21 -13.76 7.66
N VAL A 119 6.45 -14.23 7.86
CA VAL A 119 7.26 -13.87 9.04
C VAL A 119 7.52 -12.36 9.09
N ILE A 120 7.82 -11.75 7.93
CA ILE A 120 8.03 -10.30 7.84
C ILE A 120 6.75 -9.53 8.18
N ILE A 121 5.63 -9.88 7.56
CA ILE A 121 4.36 -9.16 7.73
C ILE A 121 3.88 -9.23 9.18
N GLU A 122 3.96 -10.38 9.84
CA GLU A 122 3.57 -10.48 11.25
C GLU A 122 4.48 -9.64 12.14
N ASN A 123 5.80 -9.66 11.89
CA ASN A 123 6.72 -8.74 12.57
C ASN A 123 6.33 -7.28 12.37
N LEU A 124 6.03 -6.84 11.14
CA LEU A 124 5.63 -5.45 10.88
C LEU A 124 4.36 -5.08 11.66
N ARG A 125 3.37 -5.97 11.73
CA ARG A 125 2.11 -5.73 12.46
C ARG A 125 2.32 -5.54 13.96
N GLU A 126 3.25 -6.25 14.59
CA GLU A 126 3.60 -6.05 16.01
C GLU A 126 4.01 -4.59 16.30
N PHE A 127 4.59 -3.92 15.32
CA PHE A 127 5.00 -2.51 15.42
C PHE A 127 3.99 -1.56 14.77
N SER A 128 2.75 -1.98 14.49
CA SER A 128 1.75 -1.19 13.74
C SER A 128 2.25 -0.72 12.35
N GLY A 129 3.17 -1.46 11.75
CA GLY A 129 3.54 -1.32 10.35
C GLY A 129 2.51 -1.98 9.44
N SER A 130 2.37 -1.45 8.24
CA SER A 130 1.44 -1.99 7.24
C SER A 130 2.11 -2.03 5.88
N VAL A 131 2.08 -3.19 5.23
CA VAL A 131 2.49 -3.33 3.82
C VAL A 131 1.37 -2.77 2.95
N TYR A 132 1.70 -1.79 2.11
CA TYR A 132 0.76 -1.13 1.20
C TYR A 132 0.88 -1.61 -0.24
N GLN A 133 2.06 -2.05 -0.63
CA GLN A 133 2.33 -2.51 -1.99
C GLN A 133 3.30 -3.66 -1.99
N PHE A 134 2.99 -4.65 -2.81
CA PHE A 134 3.92 -5.65 -3.32
C PHE A 134 4.17 -5.32 -4.80
N ALA A 135 5.41 -5.00 -5.15
CA ALA A 135 5.82 -4.73 -6.53
C ALA A 135 6.95 -5.70 -6.89
N GLY A 136 6.57 -6.90 -7.33
CA GLY A 136 7.53 -7.97 -7.60
C GLY A 136 8.27 -8.40 -6.32
N ASP A 137 9.55 -8.07 -6.27
CA ASP A 137 10.50 -8.28 -5.16
C ASP A 137 10.35 -7.29 -4.01
N SER A 138 9.67 -6.16 -4.24
CA SER A 138 9.73 -5.01 -3.35
C SER A 138 8.45 -4.77 -2.56
N LEU A 139 8.62 -4.25 -1.35
CA LEU A 139 7.55 -3.89 -0.41
C LEU A 139 7.61 -2.39 -0.12
N LEU A 140 6.46 -1.72 -0.22
CA LEU A 140 6.27 -0.40 0.37
C LEU A 140 5.52 -0.54 1.69
N ILE A 141 6.13 -0.05 2.77
CA ILE A 141 5.64 -0.20 4.14
C ILE A 141 5.45 1.19 4.74
N GLY A 142 4.35 1.39 5.47
CA GLY A 142 4.12 2.61 6.25
C GLY A 142 3.99 2.33 7.74
N PHE A 143 4.56 3.24 8.52
CA PHE A 143 4.45 3.34 9.97
C PHE A 143 3.90 4.72 10.31
N ASP A 144 2.57 4.80 10.33
CA ASP A 144 1.86 6.02 10.70
C ASP A 144 2.21 6.46 12.12
N LEU A 145 2.28 7.79 12.30
CA LEU A 145 2.36 8.42 13.60
C LEU A 145 1.07 8.11 14.37
N LEU A 146 1.21 7.46 15.52
CA LEU A 146 0.08 7.11 16.39
C LEU A 146 -0.33 8.31 17.26
N ASP A 147 -1.54 8.26 17.81
CA ASP A 147 -2.06 9.31 18.68
C ASP A 147 -1.15 9.50 19.91
N GLY A 148 -0.64 10.73 20.07
CA GLY A 148 0.28 11.08 21.17
C GLY A 148 1.73 10.62 20.96
N GLU A 149 2.05 9.94 19.86
CA GLU A 149 3.40 9.54 19.51
C GLU A 149 4.20 10.72 18.94
N SER A 150 5.48 10.83 19.29
CA SER A 150 6.40 11.79 18.67
C SER A 150 7.01 11.20 17.40
N MET A 151 7.48 12.05 16.48
CA MET A 151 8.22 11.56 15.30
C MET A 151 9.49 10.78 15.66
N VAL A 152 10.11 11.09 16.81
CA VAL A 152 11.28 10.36 17.32
C VAL A 152 10.88 8.95 17.76
N ASP A 153 9.76 8.80 18.47
CA ASP A 153 9.26 7.49 18.90
C ASP A 153 8.75 6.65 17.73
N ASN A 154 8.07 7.30 16.77
CA ASN A 154 7.68 6.68 15.50
C ASN A 154 8.90 6.14 14.74
N PHE A 155 9.97 6.92 14.63
CA PHE A 155 11.22 6.50 14.00
C PHE A 155 11.88 5.34 14.76
N LYS A 156 11.94 5.39 16.09
CA LYS A 156 12.45 4.27 16.91
C LYS A 156 11.67 2.99 16.63
N ARG A 157 10.34 3.09 16.60
CA ARG A 157 9.42 1.97 16.34
C ARG A 157 9.58 1.40 14.94
N SER A 158 9.60 2.26 13.92
CA SER A 158 9.76 1.84 12.52
C SER A 158 11.15 1.25 12.26
N PHE A 159 12.19 1.85 12.81
CA PHE A 159 13.56 1.34 12.73
C PHE A 159 13.68 -0.03 13.40
N ALA A 160 13.13 -0.22 14.61
CA ALA A 160 13.14 -1.52 15.28
C ALA A 160 12.40 -2.60 14.49
N ALA A 161 11.25 -2.27 13.89
CA ALA A 161 10.49 -3.18 13.05
C ALA A 161 11.30 -3.63 11.82
N MET A 162 11.93 -2.68 11.13
CA MET A 162 12.71 -2.96 9.93
C MET A 162 14.06 -3.63 10.24
N TYR A 163 14.69 -3.30 11.36
CA TYR A 163 15.91 -3.98 11.80
C TYR A 163 15.61 -5.44 12.15
N ARG A 164 14.52 -5.70 12.88
CA ARG A 164 14.09 -7.09 13.13
C ARG A 164 13.71 -7.82 11.85
N THR A 165 13.13 -7.13 10.87
CA THR A 165 12.90 -7.70 9.53
C THR A 165 14.21 -8.12 8.87
N TRP A 166 15.24 -7.28 8.96
CA TRP A 166 16.58 -7.58 8.44
C TRP A 166 17.21 -8.79 9.14
N GLU A 167 17.15 -8.87 10.48
CA GLU A 167 17.64 -10.02 11.26
C GLU A 167 16.89 -11.32 10.94
N LEU A 168 15.55 -11.25 10.86
CA LEU A 168 14.71 -12.40 10.50
C LEU A 168 15.07 -12.93 9.12
N SER A 169 15.42 -12.05 8.18
CA SER A 169 15.84 -12.44 6.84
C SER A 169 17.19 -13.17 6.86
N ILE A 170 18.15 -12.71 7.67
CA ILE A 170 19.44 -13.41 7.87
C ILE A 170 19.22 -14.80 8.43
N ASN A 171 18.43 -14.91 9.50
CA ASN A 171 18.13 -16.18 10.15
C ASN A 171 17.40 -17.15 9.19
N TYR A 172 16.51 -16.62 8.34
CA TYR A 172 15.84 -17.42 7.31
C TYR A 172 16.84 -17.95 6.28
N ASN A 173 17.82 -17.12 5.89
CA ASN A 173 18.83 -17.48 4.90
C ASN A 173 19.80 -18.56 5.38
N GLU A 174 20.05 -18.70 6.70
CA GLU A 174 20.89 -19.78 7.25
C GLU A 174 20.43 -21.18 6.81
N VAL A 175 19.11 -21.39 6.71
CA VAL A 175 18.53 -22.65 6.24
C VAL A 175 18.37 -22.63 4.73
N LEU A 176 17.79 -21.55 4.18
CA LEU A 176 17.44 -21.45 2.77
C LEU A 176 18.64 -21.62 1.82
N GLU A 177 19.79 -21.01 2.15
CA GLU A 177 20.98 -21.12 1.30
C GLU A 177 21.44 -22.58 1.17
N SER A 178 21.39 -23.33 2.28
CA SER A 178 21.81 -24.72 2.31
C SER A 178 20.86 -25.65 1.56
N SER A 179 19.55 -25.38 1.60
CA SER A 179 18.52 -26.23 0.99
C SER A 179 18.23 -25.87 -0.47
N ASN A 180 18.34 -24.60 -0.83
CA ASN A 180 17.82 -24.07 -2.09
C ASN A 180 18.87 -23.36 -2.96
N GLY A 181 20.04 -23.04 -2.40
CA GLY A 181 21.17 -22.48 -3.15
C GLY A 181 21.09 -20.97 -3.42
N PHE A 182 20.19 -20.26 -2.75
CA PHE A 182 20.06 -18.80 -2.84
C PHE A 182 19.64 -18.20 -1.48
N ALA A 183 19.74 -16.87 -1.39
CA ALA A 183 19.37 -16.09 -0.22
C ALA A 183 18.36 -15.01 -0.57
N LEU A 184 17.45 -14.71 0.35
CA LEU A 184 16.53 -13.58 0.28
C LEU A 184 17.09 -12.44 1.11
N ASN A 185 18.04 -11.72 0.52
CA ASN A 185 18.73 -10.63 1.20
C ASN A 185 17.96 -9.33 0.99
N PRO A 186 17.48 -8.67 2.06
CA PRO A 186 16.78 -7.39 1.92
C PRO A 186 17.75 -6.22 1.77
N LYS A 187 17.39 -5.28 0.89
CA LYS A 187 17.83 -3.89 0.92
C LYS A 187 16.73 -3.06 1.54
N ILE A 188 17.06 -2.16 2.46
CA ILE A 188 16.05 -1.38 3.18
C ILE A 188 16.41 0.11 3.12
N GLY A 189 15.49 0.92 2.62
CA GLY A 189 15.54 2.37 2.71
C GLY A 189 14.45 2.92 3.63
N LEU A 190 14.81 3.82 4.55
CA LEU A 190 13.82 4.56 5.36
C LEU A 190 13.77 6.05 5.01
N GLY A 191 12.55 6.54 4.85
CA GLY A 191 12.23 7.96 4.76
C GLY A 191 11.21 8.36 5.82
N THR A 192 11.39 9.53 6.44
CA THR A 192 10.53 10.03 7.52
C THR A 192 9.96 11.39 7.17
N GLY A 193 8.71 11.65 7.54
CA GLY A 193 8.07 12.94 7.35
C GLY A 193 6.62 12.82 6.96
N SER A 194 6.14 13.77 6.17
CA SER A 194 4.76 13.76 5.66
C SER A 194 4.61 12.89 4.41
N TYR A 195 3.47 12.22 4.34
CA TYR A 195 3.02 11.49 3.17
C TYR A 195 1.49 11.53 3.13
N THR A 196 0.90 11.00 2.06
CA THR A 196 -0.53 11.06 1.81
C THR A 196 -1.01 9.67 1.43
N GLN A 197 -2.09 9.23 2.06
CA GLN A 197 -2.89 8.11 1.59
C GLN A 197 -3.89 8.57 0.53
N LEU A 198 -3.88 7.87 -0.60
CA LEU A 198 -4.82 8.03 -1.69
C LEU A 198 -5.66 6.75 -1.80
N LEU A 199 -6.97 6.89 -1.97
CA LEU A 199 -7.87 5.78 -2.30
C LEU A 199 -8.27 5.89 -3.77
N LEU A 200 -7.55 5.19 -4.65
CA LEU A 200 -7.83 5.19 -6.08
C LEU A 200 -9.03 4.31 -6.42
N GLY A 201 -9.75 4.64 -7.49
CA GLY A 201 -10.96 4.00 -7.93
C GLY A 201 -12.19 4.41 -7.12
N ASP A 202 -13.28 3.69 -7.37
CA ASP A 202 -14.57 3.89 -6.72
C ASP A 202 -15.25 2.56 -6.40
N LEU A 203 -16.43 2.65 -5.79
CA LEU A 203 -17.20 1.48 -5.38
C LEU A 203 -17.73 0.65 -6.56
N THR A 204 -17.77 1.19 -7.78
CA THR A 204 -18.25 0.47 -8.98
C THR A 204 -17.18 -0.42 -9.61
N ARG A 205 -15.91 -0.19 -9.24
CA ARG A 205 -14.74 -0.98 -9.65
C ARG A 205 -14.21 -1.69 -8.41
N PHE A 206 -13.01 -1.33 -8.00
CA PHE A 206 -12.50 -1.60 -6.67
C PHE A 206 -11.59 -0.43 -6.27
N VAL A 207 -11.40 -0.29 -4.96
CA VAL A 207 -10.63 0.78 -4.37
C VAL A 207 -9.23 0.26 -4.06
N THR A 208 -8.20 0.99 -4.51
CA THR A 208 -6.81 0.63 -4.24
C THR A 208 -6.16 1.69 -3.36
N PRO A 209 -5.73 1.34 -2.14
CA PRO A 209 -5.03 2.27 -1.26
C PRO A 209 -3.59 2.40 -1.71
N MET A 210 -3.08 3.63 -1.71
CA MET A 210 -1.72 3.95 -2.10
C MET A 210 -1.13 5.04 -1.22
N PHE A 211 0.20 5.07 -1.11
CA PHE A 211 0.91 6.19 -0.51
C PHE A 211 1.66 7.00 -1.56
N SER A 212 1.77 8.30 -1.31
CA SER A 212 2.61 9.22 -2.08
C SER A 212 3.10 10.32 -1.16
N GLY A 213 4.24 10.94 -1.48
CA GLY A 213 4.79 12.06 -0.71
C GLY A 213 6.27 11.89 -0.40
N ALA A 214 6.80 12.80 0.42
CA ALA A 214 8.22 12.90 0.68
C ALA A 214 8.78 11.65 1.35
N ALA A 215 8.14 11.17 2.43
CA ALA A 215 8.63 9.99 3.15
C ALA A 215 8.72 8.74 2.25
N VAL A 216 7.75 8.54 1.34
CA VAL A 216 7.75 7.43 0.37
C VAL A 216 8.91 7.57 -0.61
N ARG A 217 9.04 8.75 -1.23
CA ARG A 217 10.10 9.02 -2.20
C ARG A 217 11.48 8.86 -1.57
N ASP A 218 11.65 9.36 -0.35
CA ASP A 218 12.91 9.32 0.37
C ASP A 218 13.29 7.89 0.76
N ALA A 219 12.30 7.05 1.13
CA ALA A 219 12.51 5.62 1.36
C ALA A 219 12.97 4.89 0.08
N VAL A 220 12.30 5.15 -1.06
CA VAL A 220 12.68 4.58 -2.36
C VAL A 220 14.08 5.02 -2.77
N ILE A 221 14.42 6.31 -2.62
CA ILE A 221 15.75 6.81 -2.98
C ILE A 221 16.82 6.21 -2.05
N ALA A 222 16.55 6.10 -0.75
CA ALA A 222 17.47 5.47 0.20
C ALA A 222 17.74 4.00 -0.17
N GLU A 223 16.69 3.23 -0.50
CA GLU A 223 16.85 1.83 -0.93
C GLU A 223 17.69 1.74 -2.21
N LYS A 224 17.41 2.56 -3.23
CA LYS A 224 18.18 2.55 -4.48
C LYS A 224 19.69 2.77 -4.29
N ASN A 225 20.08 3.47 -3.22
CA ASN A 225 21.47 3.75 -2.89
C ASN A 225 22.15 2.62 -2.09
N CYS A 226 21.42 1.54 -1.77
CA CYS A 226 21.96 0.36 -1.09
C CYS A 226 22.81 -0.50 -2.04
N ASN A 227 24.03 -0.81 -1.60
CA ASN A 227 24.98 -1.71 -2.25
C ASN A 227 24.86 -3.14 -1.71
N GLY A 228 23.82 -3.86 -2.16
CA GLY A 228 23.53 -5.22 -1.67
C GLY A 228 22.71 -5.17 -0.39
N GLN A 229 22.93 -6.12 0.53
CA GLN A 229 22.19 -6.21 1.79
C GLN A 229 22.56 -5.08 2.75
N GLU A 230 21.94 -3.92 2.56
CA GLU A 230 22.18 -2.71 3.35
C GLU A 230 20.88 -2.13 3.89
N PHE A 231 21.03 -1.34 4.94
CA PHE A 231 19.96 -0.56 5.54
C PHE A 231 20.42 0.91 5.56
N LEU A 232 19.78 1.74 4.75
CA LEU A 232 20.05 3.16 4.64
C LEU A 232 18.88 4.01 5.17
N ILE A 233 19.22 5.11 5.82
CA ILE A 233 18.27 6.14 6.23
C ILE A 233 18.65 7.49 5.61
N THR A 234 17.67 8.36 5.37
CA THR A 234 17.92 9.72 4.90
C THR A 234 18.45 10.65 6.00
N GLU A 235 18.94 11.83 5.63
CA GLU A 235 19.40 12.83 6.58
C GLU A 235 18.32 13.23 7.60
N GLU A 236 17.06 13.39 7.17
CA GLU A 236 15.96 13.71 8.09
C GLU A 236 15.71 12.59 9.11
N ALA A 237 15.78 11.34 8.67
CA ALA A 237 15.69 10.19 9.57
C ALA A 237 16.89 10.11 10.52
N TYR A 238 18.10 10.45 10.05
CA TYR A 238 19.28 10.52 10.90
C TYR A 238 19.18 11.59 11.98
N ARG A 239 18.60 12.76 11.70
CA ARG A 239 18.33 13.78 12.73
C ARG A 239 17.38 13.27 13.81
N LEU A 240 16.42 12.41 13.46
CA LEU A 240 15.58 11.72 14.46
C LEU A 240 16.38 10.68 15.25
N ALA A 241 17.31 9.97 14.60
CA ALA A 241 18.25 9.08 15.28
C ALA A 241 19.15 9.83 16.28
N GLU A 242 19.64 11.03 15.94
CA GLU A 242 20.41 11.88 16.86
C GLU A 242 19.59 12.28 18.09
N GLN A 243 18.36 12.74 17.89
CA GLN A 243 17.44 13.08 18.98
C GLN A 243 17.09 11.87 19.84
N ALA A 244 17.01 10.69 19.23
CA ALA A 244 16.79 9.42 19.89
C ALA A 244 17.99 8.90 20.69
N GLY A 245 19.18 9.50 20.51
CA GLY A 245 20.45 9.02 21.07
C GLY A 245 21.05 7.83 20.32
N MET A 246 20.60 7.55 19.09
CA MET A 246 20.96 6.37 18.28
C MET A 246 21.95 6.68 17.16
N ALA A 247 22.51 7.88 17.09
CA ALA A 247 23.40 8.30 16.00
C ALA A 247 24.58 7.34 15.75
N TYR A 248 25.13 6.75 16.82
CA TYR A 248 26.25 5.79 16.75
C TYR A 248 25.91 4.49 15.99
N MET A 249 24.63 4.19 15.80
CA MET A 249 24.17 3.04 15.02
C MET A 249 24.36 3.25 13.51
N PHE A 250 24.72 4.46 13.08
CA PHE A 250 24.79 4.83 11.67
C PHE A 250 26.13 5.49 11.30
N ALA A 251 26.58 5.25 10.06
CA ALA A 251 27.73 5.91 9.46
C ALA A 251 27.32 6.67 8.18
N PRO A 252 27.83 7.89 7.94
CA PRO A 252 27.53 8.63 6.73
C PRO A 252 28.04 7.90 5.47
N GLN A 253 27.33 8.07 4.36
CA GLN A 253 27.71 7.67 3.01
C GLN A 253 27.93 8.92 2.13
N GLU A 254 28.71 8.80 1.05
CA GLU A 254 29.05 9.93 0.16
C GLU A 254 27.82 10.62 -0.46
N SER A 255 26.69 9.92 -0.57
CA SER A 255 25.46 10.36 -1.22
C SER A 255 24.42 11.03 -0.29
N GLY A 256 24.80 11.40 0.94
CA GLY A 256 23.89 12.06 1.89
C GLY A 256 22.92 11.12 2.61
N PHE A 257 23.19 9.81 2.55
CA PHE A 257 22.49 8.78 3.33
C PHE A 257 23.36 8.32 4.49
N TYR A 258 22.73 7.63 5.44
CA TYR A 258 23.40 7.07 6.60
C TYR A 258 23.14 5.57 6.65
N LYS A 259 24.22 4.79 6.65
CA LYS A 259 24.19 3.33 6.67
C LYS A 259 24.16 2.83 8.11
N MET A 260 23.25 1.91 8.41
CA MET A 260 23.27 1.17 9.67
C MET A 260 24.56 0.34 9.77
N ILE A 261 25.31 0.52 10.85
CA ILE A 261 26.59 -0.18 11.11
C ILE A 261 26.55 -1.08 12.35
N SER A 262 25.64 -0.80 13.28
CA SER A 262 25.46 -1.59 14.51
C SER A 262 24.10 -1.27 15.12
N VAL A 263 23.50 -2.24 15.80
CA VAL A 263 22.32 -2.05 16.64
C VAL A 263 22.58 -2.80 17.94
N ASP A 264 22.14 -2.26 19.08
CA ASP A 264 22.32 -2.93 20.36
C ASP A 264 21.43 -4.18 20.46
N ASP A 265 21.96 -5.25 21.05
CA ASP A 265 21.29 -6.57 21.13
C ASP A 265 19.89 -6.51 21.78
N ASP A 266 19.65 -5.55 22.69
CA ASP A 266 18.40 -5.39 23.43
C ASP A 266 17.51 -4.25 22.89
N PHE A 267 17.94 -3.56 21.83
CA PHE A 267 17.25 -2.38 21.30
C PHE A 267 15.80 -2.71 20.93
N VAL A 268 15.59 -3.77 20.15
CA VAL A 268 14.28 -4.14 19.61
C VAL A 268 13.28 -4.52 20.70
N GLN A 269 13.77 -5.15 21.76
CA GLN A 269 13.02 -5.63 22.92
C GLN A 269 12.63 -4.44 23.82
N ASN A 270 13.47 -3.41 23.85
CA ASN A 270 13.24 -2.20 24.65
C ASN A 270 12.33 -1.17 23.96
N VAL A 271 12.07 -1.29 22.65
CA VAL A 271 11.14 -0.41 21.94
C VAL A 271 9.68 -0.78 22.27
N PRO A 272 8.88 0.15 22.84
CA PRO A 272 7.49 -0.11 23.17
C PRO A 272 6.68 -0.60 21.97
N ARG A 273 5.88 -1.65 22.19
CA ARG A 273 4.92 -2.13 21.19
C ARG A 273 3.62 -1.34 21.32
N PRO A 274 3.03 -0.85 20.21
CA PRO A 274 1.67 -0.36 20.22
C PRO A 274 0.69 -1.43 20.68
N GLU A 275 -0.51 -1.01 21.07
CA GLU A 275 -1.61 -1.94 21.33
C GLU A 275 -1.90 -2.78 20.08
N TYR A 276 -1.83 -4.10 20.24
CA TYR A 276 -2.15 -5.04 19.17
C TYR A 276 -3.65 -5.02 18.90
N VAL A 277 -4.01 -4.85 17.63
CA VAL A 277 -5.41 -4.88 17.20
C VAL A 277 -5.70 -6.21 16.55
N ASP A 278 -6.58 -6.99 17.17
CA ASP A 278 -7.07 -8.22 16.58
C ASP A 278 -8.24 -7.92 15.62
N LEU A 279 -8.02 -8.15 14.33
CA LEU A 279 -9.04 -7.91 13.31
C LEU A 279 -10.27 -8.81 13.48
N TYR A 280 -10.16 -9.96 14.17
CA TYR A 280 -11.30 -10.85 14.44
C TYR A 280 -12.42 -10.12 15.19
N GLU A 281 -12.09 -9.13 16.02
CA GLU A 281 -13.08 -8.29 16.72
C GLU A 281 -13.98 -7.49 15.77
N TYR A 282 -13.53 -7.26 14.53
CA TYR A 282 -14.28 -6.51 13.53
C TYR A 282 -15.12 -7.38 12.59
N TYR A 283 -14.92 -8.70 12.57
CA TYR A 283 -15.56 -9.58 11.58
C TYR A 283 -17.07 -9.66 11.76
N GLU A 284 -17.53 -9.46 13.00
CA GLU A 284 -18.95 -9.40 13.34
C GLU A 284 -19.62 -8.05 13.03
N ARG A 285 -18.84 -7.03 12.62
CA ARG A 285 -19.41 -5.70 12.31
C ARG A 285 -20.13 -5.74 10.96
N PRO A 286 -21.41 -5.27 10.87
CA PRO A 286 -22.23 -5.42 9.67
C PRO A 286 -21.65 -4.86 8.36
N HIS A 287 -20.78 -3.85 8.44
CA HIS A 287 -20.19 -3.18 7.27
C HIS A 287 -18.79 -3.67 6.93
N TYR A 288 -18.16 -4.48 7.80
CA TYR A 288 -16.75 -4.83 7.67
C TYR A 288 -16.47 -5.60 6.39
N TYR A 289 -17.23 -6.66 6.16
CA TYR A 289 -17.18 -7.46 4.92
C TYR A 289 -17.37 -6.59 3.68
N LYS A 290 -18.45 -5.79 3.62
CA LYS A 290 -18.80 -5.00 2.43
C LYS A 290 -17.71 -3.98 2.10
N ARG A 291 -17.12 -3.37 3.12
CA ARG A 291 -16.02 -2.43 2.96
C ARG A 291 -14.75 -3.14 2.51
N LEU A 292 -14.38 -4.28 3.10
CA LEU A 292 -13.26 -5.11 2.62
C LEU A 292 -13.44 -5.52 1.16
N TYR A 293 -14.67 -5.93 0.79
CA TYR A 293 -15.02 -6.33 -0.56
C TYR A 293 -14.64 -5.23 -1.56
N ALA A 294 -14.96 -3.97 -1.28
CA ALA A 294 -14.62 -2.85 -2.14
C ALA A 294 -13.11 -2.69 -2.42
N PHE A 295 -12.23 -3.14 -1.53
CA PHE A 295 -10.78 -3.07 -1.70
C PHE A 295 -10.18 -4.26 -2.46
N MET A 296 -10.95 -5.33 -2.69
CA MET A 296 -10.41 -6.53 -3.32
C MET A 296 -10.45 -6.44 -4.84
N ASN A 297 -9.40 -6.94 -5.50
CA ASN A 297 -9.43 -7.20 -6.93
C ASN A 297 -10.55 -8.22 -7.24
N PRO A 298 -11.44 -7.97 -8.23
CA PRO A 298 -12.54 -8.88 -8.58
C PRO A 298 -12.11 -10.33 -8.83
N MET A 299 -10.90 -10.55 -9.34
CA MET A 299 -10.35 -11.89 -9.56
C MET A 299 -10.11 -12.64 -8.24
N ILE A 300 -9.54 -11.95 -7.26
CA ILE A 300 -9.29 -12.51 -5.93
C ILE A 300 -10.63 -12.76 -5.22
N ARG A 301 -11.64 -11.91 -5.43
CA ARG A 301 -13.01 -12.13 -4.93
C ARG A 301 -13.58 -13.45 -5.46
N GLU A 302 -13.51 -13.65 -6.77
CA GLU A 302 -14.02 -14.87 -7.41
C GLU A 302 -13.27 -16.11 -6.93
N GLN A 303 -11.95 -16.02 -6.75
CA GLN A 303 -11.14 -17.12 -6.23
C GLN A 303 -11.49 -17.48 -4.79
N ILE A 304 -11.63 -16.50 -3.89
CA ILE A 304 -12.03 -16.72 -2.50
C ILE A 304 -13.40 -17.40 -2.43
N LYS A 305 -14.36 -16.96 -3.25
CA LYS A 305 -15.69 -17.59 -3.35
C LYS A 305 -15.65 -19.03 -3.85
N ASN A 306 -14.73 -19.34 -4.77
CA ASN A 306 -14.72 -20.61 -5.50
C ASN A 306 -13.74 -21.67 -4.95
N ASN A 307 -12.79 -21.33 -4.07
CA ASN A 307 -11.78 -22.28 -3.59
C ASN A 307 -11.29 -21.96 -2.16
N TYR A 308 -11.62 -22.85 -1.22
CA TYR A 308 -11.27 -22.77 0.22
C TYR A 308 -9.81 -23.12 0.55
N ASP A 309 -9.04 -23.62 -0.41
CA ASP A 309 -7.63 -23.97 -0.21
C ASP A 309 -6.74 -23.09 -1.10
N GLY A 310 -5.93 -22.27 -0.43
CA GLY A 310 -4.66 -21.64 -0.84
C GLY A 310 -4.34 -21.41 -2.33
N PHE A 311 -3.76 -20.24 -2.60
CA PHE A 311 -3.08 -19.96 -3.86
C PHE A 311 -1.97 -21.00 -4.11
N ALA A 312 -2.08 -21.81 -5.16
CA ALA A 312 -0.95 -22.58 -5.69
C ALA A 312 -0.30 -21.75 -6.80
N GLY A 313 1.00 -21.47 -6.67
CA GLY A 313 1.76 -20.81 -7.73
C GLY A 313 1.66 -21.59 -9.04
N ASP A 314 1.65 -20.89 -10.16
CA ASP A 314 1.58 -21.50 -11.50
C ASP A 314 2.53 -20.76 -12.46
N TYR A 315 3.20 -21.51 -13.33
CA TYR A 315 3.98 -20.94 -14.42
C TYR A 315 3.09 -20.84 -15.65
N ARG A 316 2.79 -19.60 -16.04
CA ARG A 316 1.93 -19.32 -17.18
C ARG A 316 2.57 -18.31 -18.10
N ASP A 317 2.32 -18.51 -19.39
CA ASP A 317 2.61 -17.48 -20.35
C ASP A 317 1.60 -16.33 -20.17
N ALA A 318 2.14 -15.12 -20.00
CA ALA A 318 1.35 -13.90 -19.90
C ALA A 318 1.97 -12.80 -20.76
N SER A 319 1.13 -11.91 -21.27
CA SER A 319 1.56 -10.67 -21.93
C SER A 319 1.36 -9.52 -20.95
N CYS A 320 2.42 -8.75 -20.69
CA CYS A 320 2.37 -7.60 -19.79
C CYS A 320 2.41 -6.31 -20.59
N VAL A 321 1.42 -5.43 -20.39
CA VAL A 321 1.47 -4.05 -20.87
C VAL A 321 1.80 -3.15 -19.69
N MET A 322 2.97 -2.51 -19.75
CA MET A 322 3.38 -1.51 -18.76
C MET A 322 3.03 -0.12 -19.29
N VAL A 323 1.98 0.48 -18.74
CA VAL A 323 1.53 1.80 -19.16
C VAL A 323 2.19 2.87 -18.28
N ARG A 324 2.75 3.89 -18.91
CA ARG A 324 3.32 5.06 -18.24
C ARG A 324 2.64 6.32 -18.74
N PHE A 325 2.20 7.15 -17.81
CA PHE A 325 1.67 8.47 -18.12
C PHE A 325 2.66 9.54 -17.71
N SER A 326 2.79 10.58 -18.53
CA SER A 326 3.43 11.84 -18.13
C SER A 326 2.35 12.80 -17.64
N GLY A 327 2.62 13.48 -16.53
CA GLY A 327 1.67 14.40 -15.92
C GLY A 327 1.97 14.64 -14.44
N ASP A 328 1.16 15.51 -13.83
CA ASP A 328 1.28 15.82 -12.41
C ASP A 328 0.59 14.74 -11.57
N PHE A 329 1.35 13.69 -11.25
CA PHE A 329 0.88 12.53 -10.44
C PHE A 329 1.54 12.45 -9.06
N SER A 330 2.59 13.24 -8.83
CA SER A 330 3.26 13.36 -7.53
C SER A 330 3.24 14.81 -7.10
N GLN A 331 3.32 15.06 -5.79
CA GLN A 331 3.55 16.41 -5.27
C GLN A 331 4.99 16.83 -5.61
N ASN A 332 5.25 17.20 -6.85
CA ASN A 332 6.40 18.02 -7.19
C ASN A 332 6.05 19.49 -6.88
N GLU A 333 7.07 20.30 -6.57
CA GLU A 333 6.92 21.68 -6.12
C GLU A 333 5.89 22.47 -6.97
N GLY A 334 4.70 22.70 -6.40
CA GLY A 334 3.68 23.59 -6.96
C GLY A 334 2.30 22.98 -7.28
N THR A 335 2.18 21.66 -7.44
CA THR A 335 0.87 21.05 -7.78
C THR A 335 0.10 20.63 -6.51
N PRO A 336 -1.14 21.12 -6.28
CA PRO A 336 -1.97 20.68 -5.16
C PRO A 336 -2.28 19.18 -5.21
N ILE A 337 -2.30 18.53 -4.05
CA ILE A 337 -2.53 17.08 -3.93
C ILE A 337 -3.88 16.65 -4.51
N GLU A 338 -4.90 17.49 -4.45
CA GLU A 338 -6.21 17.24 -5.02
C GLU A 338 -6.15 17.15 -6.55
N THR A 339 -5.29 17.95 -7.18
CA THR A 339 -5.06 17.87 -8.63
C THR A 339 -4.27 16.62 -8.98
N CYS A 340 -3.22 16.29 -8.22
CA CYS A 340 -2.46 15.05 -8.42
C CYS A 340 -3.36 13.83 -8.28
N TYR A 341 -4.18 13.78 -7.22
CA TYR A 341 -5.15 12.71 -7.00
C TYR A 341 -6.17 12.63 -8.14
N ARG A 342 -6.77 13.75 -8.55
CA ARG A 342 -7.76 13.74 -9.65
C ARG A 342 -7.16 13.16 -10.93
N ASN A 343 -5.95 13.58 -11.30
CA ASN A 343 -5.27 13.09 -12.49
C ASN A 343 -4.95 11.60 -12.37
N PHE A 344 -4.39 11.19 -11.23
CA PHE A 344 -4.02 9.80 -10.97
C PHE A 344 -5.27 8.89 -10.96
N ASN A 345 -6.32 9.30 -10.28
CA ASN A 345 -7.57 8.56 -10.20
C ASN A 345 -8.26 8.45 -11.57
N ALA A 346 -8.26 9.51 -12.37
CA ALA A 346 -8.84 9.49 -13.72
C ALA A 346 -8.11 8.50 -14.64
N VAL A 347 -6.78 8.48 -14.60
CA VAL A 347 -5.97 7.50 -15.34
C VAL A 347 -6.26 6.08 -14.84
N TYR A 348 -6.31 5.88 -13.52
CA TYR A 348 -6.59 4.59 -12.94
C TYR A 348 -7.97 4.06 -13.35
N GLU A 349 -9.02 4.88 -13.25
CA GLU A 349 -10.37 4.52 -13.68
C GLU A 349 -10.44 4.22 -15.18
N LEU A 350 -9.79 5.02 -16.02
CA LEU A 350 -9.69 4.76 -17.46
C LEU A 350 -9.07 3.40 -17.75
N LEU A 351 -7.93 3.10 -17.13
CA LEU A 351 -7.24 1.82 -17.31
C LEU A 351 -8.11 0.66 -16.85
N GLN A 352 -8.82 0.79 -15.73
CA GLN A 352 -9.74 -0.25 -15.25
C GLN A 352 -10.90 -0.50 -16.22
N ASP A 353 -11.51 0.56 -16.74
CA ASP A 353 -12.62 0.45 -17.69
C ASP A 353 -12.19 -0.20 -19.01
N LYS A 354 -10.98 0.13 -19.46
CA LYS A 354 -10.37 -0.43 -20.67
C LYS A 354 -9.97 -1.88 -20.47
N ALA A 355 -9.28 -2.20 -19.37
CA ALA A 355 -8.82 -3.54 -19.02
C ALA A 355 -10.00 -4.51 -18.88
N LYS A 356 -11.10 -4.07 -18.26
CA LYS A 356 -12.30 -4.88 -18.03
C LYS A 356 -12.90 -5.45 -19.33
N LYS A 357 -12.77 -4.75 -20.46
CA LYS A 357 -13.25 -5.24 -21.77
C LYS A 357 -12.58 -6.55 -22.20
N TYR A 358 -11.35 -6.77 -21.72
CA TYR A 358 -10.54 -7.96 -22.02
C TYR A 358 -10.56 -8.97 -20.86
N GLY A 359 -11.44 -8.79 -19.87
CA GLY A 359 -11.52 -9.68 -18.70
C GLY A 359 -10.32 -9.59 -17.76
N VAL A 360 -9.53 -8.52 -17.83
CA VAL A 360 -8.37 -8.27 -16.97
C VAL A 360 -8.55 -6.98 -16.16
N PHE A 361 -7.68 -6.75 -15.19
CA PHE A 361 -7.71 -5.58 -14.31
C PHE A 361 -6.32 -4.96 -14.19
N CYS A 362 -6.28 -3.65 -13.93
CA CYS A 362 -5.07 -3.00 -13.46
C CYS A 362 -4.88 -3.38 -11.98
N ASN A 363 -3.83 -4.14 -11.66
CA ASN A 363 -3.64 -4.71 -10.32
C ASN A 363 -3.39 -3.64 -9.25
N GLN A 364 -2.20 -3.05 -9.28
CA GLN A 364 -1.80 -1.95 -8.42
C GLN A 364 -0.78 -1.10 -9.19
N PRO A 365 -0.91 0.23 -9.21
CA PRO A 365 0.10 1.08 -9.82
C PRO A 365 1.42 0.98 -9.05
N ASP A 366 2.51 0.74 -9.76
CA ASP A 366 3.86 0.69 -9.21
C ASP A 366 4.43 2.11 -9.02
N LEU A 367 4.84 2.44 -7.78
CA LEU A 367 5.49 3.69 -7.40
C LEU A 367 6.98 3.51 -7.11
N SER A 368 7.56 2.41 -7.58
CA SER A 368 8.96 2.05 -7.40
C SER A 368 9.94 3.02 -8.06
N ASP A 369 11.19 2.57 -8.10
CA ASP A 369 12.32 3.19 -8.73
C ASP A 369 12.09 3.59 -10.20
N LYS A 370 11.19 2.88 -10.89
CA LYS A 370 10.83 3.08 -12.31
C LYS A 370 9.87 4.27 -12.51
N GLY A 371 9.35 4.87 -11.45
CA GLY A 371 8.30 5.88 -11.50
C GLY A 371 6.90 5.28 -11.64
N LEU A 372 5.87 6.11 -11.83
CA LEU A 372 4.49 5.65 -11.91
C LEU A 372 4.26 4.77 -13.16
N VAL A 373 4.10 3.47 -12.93
CA VAL A 373 3.82 2.47 -13.96
C VAL A 373 2.57 1.68 -13.59
N PHE A 374 1.71 1.41 -14.57
CA PHE A 374 0.52 0.59 -14.38
C PHE A 374 0.73 -0.73 -15.12
N PRO A 375 0.99 -1.84 -14.41
CA PRO A 375 1.08 -3.16 -15.04
C PRO A 375 -0.32 -3.74 -15.27
N ILE A 376 -0.59 -4.15 -16.51
CA ILE A 376 -1.79 -4.90 -16.90
C ILE A 376 -1.35 -6.23 -17.50
N LEU A 377 -1.85 -7.34 -16.93
CA LEU A 377 -1.41 -8.69 -17.24
C LEU A 377 -2.51 -9.48 -17.97
N PHE A 378 -2.25 -9.83 -19.23
CA PHE A 378 -3.13 -10.64 -20.08
C PHE A 378 -2.68 -12.10 -20.04
N GLY A 379 -3.60 -13.04 -19.84
CA GLY A 379 -3.28 -14.47 -19.70
C GLY A 379 -2.80 -14.88 -18.30
N SER A 380 -2.76 -13.93 -17.35
CA SER A 380 -2.32 -14.17 -15.97
C SER A 380 -3.29 -15.03 -15.17
N THR A 381 -4.52 -15.21 -15.65
CA THR A 381 -5.59 -15.91 -14.95
C THR A 381 -6.37 -16.82 -15.89
N SER A 382 -7.01 -17.84 -15.31
CA SER A 382 -7.77 -18.86 -16.03
C SER A 382 -9.00 -18.32 -16.77
N SER A 383 -9.50 -17.14 -16.41
CA SER A 383 -10.67 -16.51 -17.06
C SER A 383 -10.31 -15.64 -18.26
N SER A 384 -9.06 -15.17 -18.39
CA SER A 384 -8.58 -14.54 -19.62
C SER A 384 -8.19 -15.64 -20.62
N SER A 385 -8.86 -15.70 -21.77
CA SER A 385 -8.60 -16.76 -22.77
C SER A 385 -7.14 -16.71 -23.22
N VAL A 386 -6.41 -17.79 -22.89
CA VAL A 386 -4.97 -17.96 -23.14
C VAL A 386 -4.60 -17.82 -24.63
N GLU A 387 -5.55 -18.10 -25.52
CA GLU A 387 -5.32 -18.18 -26.98
C GLU A 387 -5.07 -16.83 -27.66
N ASP A 388 -5.57 -15.70 -27.11
CA ASP A 388 -5.49 -14.37 -27.74
C ASP A 388 -4.77 -13.30 -26.89
N ARG A 389 -4.04 -13.70 -25.83
CA ARG A 389 -3.42 -12.77 -24.86
C ARG A 389 -2.55 -11.68 -25.49
N GLU A 390 -1.78 -12.02 -26.53
CA GLU A 390 -0.90 -11.07 -27.23
C GLU A 390 -1.70 -10.07 -28.05
N SER A 391 -2.69 -10.55 -28.81
CA SER A 391 -3.58 -9.67 -29.58
C SER A 391 -4.39 -8.77 -28.67
N ALA A 392 -4.92 -9.30 -27.55
CA ALA A 392 -5.61 -8.51 -26.54
C ALA A 392 -4.71 -7.42 -25.94
N ALA A 393 -3.46 -7.75 -25.62
CA ALA A 393 -2.47 -6.78 -25.14
C ALA A 393 -2.17 -5.70 -26.18
N CYS A 394 -2.01 -6.05 -27.46
CA CYS A 394 -1.82 -5.09 -28.54
C CYS A 394 -3.03 -4.18 -28.72
N PHE A 395 -4.24 -4.74 -28.76
CA PHE A 395 -5.46 -3.93 -28.90
C PHE A 395 -5.68 -3.00 -27.70
N PHE A 396 -5.38 -3.47 -26.49
CA PHE A 396 -5.42 -2.63 -25.31
C PHE A 396 -4.40 -1.49 -25.40
N ALA A 397 -3.17 -1.77 -25.85
CA ALA A 397 -2.13 -0.76 -26.01
C ALA A 397 -2.48 0.28 -27.08
N ASP A 398 -3.21 -0.09 -28.14
CA ASP A 398 -3.72 0.86 -29.14
C ASP A 398 -4.88 1.73 -28.61
N GLU A 399 -5.59 1.25 -27.57
CA GLU A 399 -6.75 1.91 -26.96
C GLU A 399 -6.41 2.94 -25.88
N VAL A 400 -5.16 2.94 -25.38
CA VAL A 400 -4.64 3.69 -24.22
C VAL A 400 -3.56 4.65 -24.67
#